data_AF-A0A7X2MTS8-F1
#
_entry.id   AF-A0A7X2MTS8-F1
#
_cell.length_a   1.000
_cell.length_b   1.000
_cell.length_c   1.000
_cell.angle_alpha   90.00
_cell.angle_beta   90.00
_cell.angle_gamma   90.00
#
_symmetry.space_group_name_H-M   'P 1'
#
loop_
_entity.id
_entity.type
_entity.pdbx_description
1 polymer ?
#
loop_
_entity_poly.entity_id
_entity_poly.type
_entity_poly.pdbx_seq_one_letter_code
_entity_poly.pdbx_strand_id
1 'polypeptide(L)'
;LDEAIAGCSLVVGTSARSRSLPWPMLDARECGVKSVEEGQQAPVALVFGRERVGLTNDELQKCHYHVAIQANPEYSSLNLAMAVQIIAYEVRMAWLQAQEQASPPPQYEESPYPLVTDLERFYQH
;
A
#
# COMPACT_ATOMS: atom_id res chain seq x y z
N LEU A 1 -14.87 -12.49 11.85
CA LEU A 1 -13.51 -11.90 11.78
C LEU A 1 -12.47 -12.82 12.41
N ASP A 2 -12.69 -13.33 13.62
CA ASP A 2 -11.71 -14.15 14.34
C ASP A 2 -11.21 -15.35 13.54
N GLU A 3 -12.10 -16.10 12.90
CA GLU A 3 -11.73 -17.22 12.03
C GLU A 3 -10.91 -16.79 10.81
N ALA A 4 -11.17 -15.59 10.26
CA ALA A 4 -10.51 -15.10 9.05
C ALA A 4 -9.08 -14.59 9.31
N ILE A 5 -8.79 -14.17 10.54
CA ILE A 5 -7.46 -13.68 10.95
C ILE A 5 -6.66 -14.71 11.75
N ALA A 6 -7.23 -15.90 11.97
CA ALA A 6 -6.59 -16.96 12.72
C ALA A 6 -5.30 -17.40 12.02
N GLY A 7 -4.17 -17.37 12.76
CA GLY A 7 -2.86 -17.74 12.25
C GLY A 7 -2.14 -16.63 11.46
N CYS A 8 -2.72 -15.44 11.33
CA CYS A 8 -2.02 -14.28 10.78
C CYS A 8 -1.11 -13.66 11.85
N SER A 9 0.14 -13.37 11.49
CA SER A 9 1.07 -12.64 12.37
C SER A 9 0.85 -11.13 12.33
N LEU A 10 0.26 -10.62 11.25
CA LEU A 10 -0.13 -9.23 11.09
C LEU A 10 -1.56 -9.11 10.60
N VAL A 11 -2.32 -8.24 11.28
CA VAL A 11 -3.69 -7.87 10.92
C VAL A 11 -3.75 -6.35 10.80
N VAL A 12 -4.08 -5.84 9.61
CA VAL A 12 -4.23 -4.41 9.35
C VAL A 12 -5.67 -4.11 8.94
N GLY A 13 -6.34 -3.21 9.65
CA GLY A 13 -7.72 -2.80 9.36
C GLY A 13 -7.78 -1.47 8.62
N THR A 14 -8.59 -1.36 7.56
CA THR A 14 -8.80 -0.08 6.87
C THR A 14 -9.73 0.85 7.65
N SER A 15 -9.33 2.12 7.83
CA SER A 15 -10.15 3.14 8.49
C SER A 15 -9.85 4.53 7.94
N ALA A 16 -10.87 5.38 7.75
CA ALA A 16 -10.70 6.76 7.32
C ALA A 16 -10.10 7.67 8.42
N ARG A 17 -10.23 7.28 9.69
CA ARG A 17 -9.56 7.84 10.89
C ARG A 17 -10.17 7.21 12.14
N SER A 18 -9.35 6.66 13.03
CA SER A 18 -9.79 6.39 14.40
C SER A 18 -9.40 7.59 15.28
N ARG A 19 -10.37 8.43 15.67
CA ARG A 19 -10.12 9.52 16.64
C ARG A 19 -10.26 9.04 18.10
N SER A 20 -10.81 7.84 18.30
CA SER A 20 -11.22 7.31 19.61
C SER A 20 -10.21 6.33 20.21
N LEU A 21 -9.33 5.72 19.42
CA LEU A 21 -8.38 4.70 19.88
C LEU A 21 -6.96 5.11 19.45
N PRO A 22 -5.96 5.16 20.36
CA PRO A 22 -4.58 5.57 20.05
C PRO A 22 -3.80 4.45 19.34
N TRP A 23 -4.36 3.87 18.29
CA TRP A 23 -3.73 2.73 17.61
C TRP A 23 -2.68 3.25 16.61
N PRO A 24 -1.61 2.49 16.37
CA PRO A 24 -0.61 2.88 15.40
C PRO A 24 -1.26 2.90 14.01
N MET A 25 -1.16 4.07 13.37
CA MET A 25 -1.66 4.32 12.03
C MET A 25 -0.54 4.10 11.02
N LEU A 26 -0.88 3.49 9.89
CA LEU A 26 -0.04 3.40 8.70
C LEU A 26 -0.71 4.20 7.58
N ASP A 27 0.09 4.81 6.72
CA ASP A 27 -0.37 5.14 5.38
C ASP A 27 -0.38 3.90 4.46
N ALA A 28 -0.88 4.07 3.24
CA ALA A 28 -1.00 2.97 2.29
C ALA A 28 0.37 2.39 1.87
N ARG A 29 1.41 3.24 1.76
CA ARG A 29 2.77 2.85 1.38
C ARG A 29 3.41 2.02 2.49
N GLU A 30 3.34 2.51 3.73
CA GLU A 30 3.84 1.83 4.92
C GLU A 30 3.14 0.49 5.15
N CYS A 31 1.82 0.44 4.90
CA CYS A 31 1.05 -0.80 4.93
C CYS A 31 1.56 -1.82 3.90
N GLY A 32 1.84 -1.37 2.67
CA GLY A 32 2.41 -2.21 1.62
C GLY A 32 3.76 -2.81 2.02
N VAL A 33 4.69 -1.98 2.48
CA VAL A 33 6.03 -2.42 2.94
C VAL A 33 5.92 -3.44 4.07
N LYS A 34 5.19 -3.10 5.13
CA LYS A 34 5.05 -3.96 6.31
C LYS A 34 4.37 -5.30 5.97
N SER A 35 3.39 -5.29 5.07
CA SER A 35 2.70 -6.51 4.62
C SER A 35 3.64 -7.45 3.86
N VAL A 36 4.53 -6.91 3.02
CA VAL A 36 5.50 -7.69 2.26
C VAL A 36 6.60 -8.25 3.15
N GLU A 37 7.10 -7.45 4.10
CA GLU A 37 8.11 -7.86 5.08
C GLU A 37 7.60 -9.01 5.95
N GLU A 38 6.43 -8.84 6.57
CA GLU A 38 5.85 -9.84 7.46
C GLU A 38 5.36 -11.09 6.69
N GLY A 39 4.84 -10.87 5.47
CA GLY A 39 4.38 -11.93 4.58
C GLY A 39 5.46 -12.92 4.15
N GLN A 40 6.75 -12.63 4.40
CA GLN A 40 7.84 -13.60 4.21
C GLN A 40 7.83 -14.71 5.28
N GLN A 41 7.29 -14.44 6.46
CA GLN A 41 7.38 -15.33 7.63
C GLN A 41 6.07 -16.04 7.91
N ALA A 42 4.95 -15.31 7.85
CA ALA A 42 3.64 -15.83 8.20
C ALA A 42 2.52 -15.08 7.45
N PRO A 43 1.30 -15.63 7.40
CA PRO A 43 0.17 -14.98 6.74
C PRO A 43 -0.14 -13.58 7.29
N VAL A 44 -0.50 -12.66 6.40
CA VAL A 44 -0.93 -11.30 6.72
C VAL A 44 -2.40 -11.10 6.32
N ALA A 45 -3.20 -10.52 7.20
CA ALA A 45 -4.60 -10.18 6.93
C ALA A 45 -4.77 -8.66 6.74
N LEU A 46 -5.27 -8.28 5.56
CA LEU A 46 -5.71 -6.92 5.25
C LEU A 46 -7.24 -6.89 5.29
N VAL A 47 -7.79 -6.26 6.32
CA VAL A 47 -9.22 -6.31 6.65
C VAL A 47 -9.90 -5.04 6.17
N PHE A 48 -10.87 -5.21 5.27
CA PHE A 48 -11.65 -4.12 4.72
C PHE A 48 -13.04 -4.05 5.35
N GLY A 49 -13.45 -2.83 5.68
CA GLY A 49 -14.76 -2.57 6.27
C GLY A 49 -15.90 -2.61 5.27
N ARG A 50 -17.13 -2.54 5.79
CA ARG A 50 -18.35 -2.40 4.98
C ARG A 50 -18.37 -1.03 4.31
N GLU A 51 -18.80 -0.97 3.04
CA GLU A 51 -18.83 0.23 2.19
C GLU A 51 -19.28 1.52 2.89
N ARG A 52 -20.39 1.47 3.64
CA ARG A 52 -21.01 2.67 4.23
C ARG A 52 -20.58 2.97 5.65
N VAL A 53 -20.12 1.96 6.39
CA VAL A 53 -19.99 2.02 7.85
C VAL A 53 -18.62 1.56 8.34
N GLY A 54 -17.75 1.11 7.44
CA GLY A 54 -16.41 0.63 7.76
C GLY A 54 -16.42 -0.63 8.64
N LEU A 55 -15.36 -0.75 9.43
CA LEU A 55 -15.22 -1.76 10.49
C LEU A 55 -15.84 -1.22 11.79
N THR A 56 -16.43 -2.09 12.61
CA THR A 56 -16.82 -1.71 13.97
C THR A 56 -15.59 -1.46 14.84
N ASN A 57 -15.76 -0.77 15.97
CA ASN A 57 -14.68 -0.63 16.94
C ASN A 57 -14.16 -2.00 17.42
N ASP A 58 -15.04 -2.98 17.63
CA ASP A 58 -14.65 -4.34 18.04
C ASP A 58 -13.83 -5.06 16.96
N GLU A 59 -14.13 -4.82 15.68
CA GLU A 59 -13.32 -5.33 14.56
C GLU A 59 -11.96 -4.61 14.48
N LEU A 60 -11.94 -3.29 14.68
CA LEU A 60 -10.71 -2.49 14.69
C LEU A 60 -9.79 -2.83 15.86
N GLN A 61 -10.35 -3.22 17.02
CA GLN A 61 -9.57 -3.66 18.18
C GLN A 61 -8.81 -4.97 17.94
N LYS A 62 -9.24 -5.77 16.97
CA LYS A 62 -8.58 -7.03 16.58
C LYS A 62 -7.44 -6.82 15.59
N CYS A 63 -7.25 -5.59 15.10
CA CYS A 63 -6.18 -5.24 14.17
C CYS A 63 -4.97 -4.68 14.92
N HIS A 64 -3.76 -5.07 14.52
CA HIS A 64 -2.51 -4.56 15.08
C HIS A 64 -2.25 -3.11 14.63
N TYR A 65 -2.59 -2.81 13.37
CA TYR A 65 -2.48 -1.48 12.78
C TYR A 65 -3.78 -1.08 12.10
N HIS A 66 -3.99 0.23 11.99
CA HIS A 66 -5.01 0.78 11.12
C HIS A 66 -4.35 1.47 9.94
N VAL A 67 -4.90 1.28 8.74
CA VAL A 67 -4.41 1.96 7.54
C VAL A 67 -5.43 2.99 7.07
N ALA A 68 -4.96 4.21 6.81
CA ALA A 68 -5.74 5.26 6.19
C ALA A 68 -5.12 5.63 4.84
N ILE A 69 -5.94 5.56 3.78
CA ILE A 69 -5.55 6.09 2.47
C ILE A 69 -5.69 7.61 2.54
N GLN A 70 -4.61 8.32 2.18
CA GLN A 70 -4.61 9.78 2.14
C GLN A 70 -5.48 10.27 0.98
N ALA A 71 -6.75 10.53 1.28
CA ALA A 71 -7.75 11.05 0.36
C ALA A 71 -8.06 12.53 0.65
N ASN A 72 -8.92 13.15 -0.17
CA ASN A 72 -9.39 14.50 0.07
C ASN A 72 -10.00 14.62 1.49
N PRO A 73 -9.53 15.53 2.36
CA PRO A 73 -10.08 15.72 3.71
C PRO A 73 -11.58 16.05 3.74
N GLU A 74 -12.11 16.67 2.67
CA GLU A 74 -13.54 17.00 2.54
C GLU A 74 -14.38 15.81 2.07
N TYR A 75 -13.75 14.83 1.42
CA TYR A 75 -14.38 13.62 0.90
C TYR A 75 -13.38 12.45 0.95
N SER A 76 -13.21 11.89 2.14
CA SER A 76 -12.17 10.89 2.40
C SER A 76 -12.66 9.45 2.24
N SER A 77 -13.95 9.25 1.98
CA SER A 77 -14.54 7.92 1.84
C SER A 77 -14.36 7.41 0.42
N LEU A 78 -13.48 6.44 0.27
CA LEU A 78 -13.33 5.69 -0.97
C LEU A 78 -14.35 4.54 -0.99
N ASN A 79 -14.74 4.14 -2.19
CA ASN A 79 -15.51 2.90 -2.34
C ASN A 79 -14.62 1.69 -1.99
N LEU A 80 -15.21 0.55 -1.62
CA LEU A 80 -14.47 -0.63 -1.19
C LEU A 80 -13.47 -1.11 -2.26
N ALA A 81 -13.89 -1.15 -3.52
CA ALA A 81 -13.05 -1.60 -4.62
C ALA A 81 -11.80 -0.70 -4.83
N MET A 82 -11.95 0.61 -4.70
CA MET A 82 -10.87 1.60 -4.79
C MET A 82 -9.92 1.46 -3.61
N ALA A 83 -10.45 1.28 -2.39
CA ALA A 83 -9.63 1.04 -1.22
C ALA A 83 -8.80 -0.24 -1.38
N VAL A 84 -9.42 -1.35 -1.79
CA VAL A 84 -8.73 -2.62 -2.09
C VAL A 84 -7.68 -2.43 -3.17
N GLN A 85 -8.03 -1.75 -4.27
CA GLN A 85 -7.13 -1.52 -5.39
C GLN A 85 -5.86 -0.76 -4.99
N ILE A 86 -6.01 0.31 -4.20
CA ILE A 86 -4.88 1.13 -3.73
C ILE A 86 -3.98 0.30 -2.82
N ILE A 87 -4.55 -0.39 -1.82
CA ILE A 87 -3.76 -1.19 -0.87
C ILE A 87 -3.06 -2.36 -1.61
N ALA A 88 -3.75 -3.05 -2.51
CA ALA A 88 -3.15 -4.13 -3.29
C ALA A 88 -2.03 -3.61 -4.21
N TYR A 89 -2.21 -2.43 -4.81
CA TYR A 89 -1.16 -1.77 -5.59
C TYR A 89 0.07 -1.46 -4.73
N GLU A 90 -0.12 -0.91 -3.54
CA GLU A 90 0.98 -0.61 -2.63
C GLU A 90 1.75 -1.86 -2.17
N VAL A 91 1.04 -2.96 -1.91
CA VAL A 91 1.65 -4.27 -1.64
C VAL A 91 2.47 -4.75 -2.85
N ARG A 92 1.93 -4.63 -4.07
CA ARG A 92 2.61 -5.00 -5.31
C ARG A 92 3.90 -4.17 -5.50
N MET A 93 3.85 -2.87 -5.24
CA MET A 93 4.99 -1.96 -5.36
C MET A 93 6.08 -2.30 -4.35
N ALA A 94 5.71 -2.54 -3.09
CA ALA A 94 6.65 -2.98 -2.06
C ALA A 94 7.32 -4.33 -2.43
N TRP A 95 6.55 -5.27 -3.00
CA TRP A 95 7.07 -6.56 -3.42
C TRP A 95 8.03 -6.47 -4.62
N LEU A 96 7.79 -5.55 -5.56
CA LEU A 96 8.72 -5.26 -6.66
C LEU A 96 10.02 -4.66 -6.14
N GLN A 97 9.91 -3.67 -5.25
CA GLN A 97 11.07 -3.01 -4.67
C GLN A 97 11.96 -4.00 -3.89
N ALA A 98 11.35 -4.92 -3.13
CA ALA A 98 12.08 -5.97 -2.42
C ALA A 98 12.84 -6.90 -3.37
N GLN A 99 12.29 -7.20 -4.56
CA GLN A 99 12.98 -8.00 -5.57
C GLN A 99 14.10 -7.25 -6.29
N GLU A 100 13.90 -5.98 -6.62
CA GLU A 100 14.96 -5.15 -7.22
C GLU A 100 16.16 -5.04 -6.28
N GLN A 101 15.92 -4.94 -4.96
CA GLN A 101 17.00 -4.95 -3.97
C GLN A 101 17.72 -6.31 -3.90
N ALA A 102 16.99 -7.41 -4.09
CA ALA A 102 17.57 -8.76 -4.13
C ALA A 102 18.33 -9.06 -5.43
N SER A 103 17.91 -8.47 -6.55
CA SER A 103 18.51 -8.63 -7.88
C SER A 103 18.56 -7.27 -8.60
N PRO A 104 19.57 -6.44 -8.31
CA PRO A 104 19.64 -5.10 -8.89
C PRO A 104 19.81 -5.19 -10.41
N PRO A 105 19.11 -4.35 -11.18
CA PRO A 105 19.26 -4.30 -12.63
C PRO A 105 20.70 -3.90 -12.99
N PRO A 106 21.19 -4.30 -14.18
CA PRO A 106 22.48 -3.84 -14.67
C PRO A 106 22.50 -2.31 -14.72
N GLN A 107 23.55 -1.71 -14.15
CA GLN A 107 23.80 -0.27 -14.27
C GLN A 107 24.20 0.03 -15.72
N TYR A 108 23.35 0.76 -16.43
CA TYR A 108 23.72 1.37 -17.71
C TYR A 108 24.37 2.72 -17.44
N GLU A 109 25.44 3.07 -18.16
CA GLU A 109 25.91 4.46 -18.20
C GLU A 109 24.77 5.33 -18.74
N GLU A 110 24.18 6.15 -17.87
CA GLU A 110 23.22 7.17 -18.28
C GLU A 110 23.97 8.26 -19.06
N SER A 111 23.98 8.13 -20.39
CA SER A 111 24.26 9.29 -21.24
C SER A 111 23.13 10.31 -21.02
N PRO A 112 23.44 11.61 -20.84
CA PRO A 112 22.41 12.62 -20.82
C PRO A 112 21.56 12.53 -22.09
N TYR A 113 20.25 12.67 -21.92
CA TYR A 113 19.34 12.71 -23.06
C TYR A 113 19.75 13.85 -23.99
N PRO A 114 19.83 13.61 -25.32
CA PRO A 114 20.10 14.68 -26.26
C PRO A 114 18.98 15.73 -26.20
N LEU A 115 19.33 16.97 -26.53
CA LEU A 115 18.32 18.00 -26.68
C LEU A 115 17.37 17.63 -27.82
N VAL A 116 16.09 17.99 -27.70
CA VAL A 116 15.09 17.76 -28.75
C VAL A 116 15.57 18.35 -30.09
N THR A 117 16.25 19.50 -30.06
CA THR A 117 16.85 20.13 -31.24
C THR A 117 17.94 19.28 -31.91
N ASP A 118 18.69 18.50 -31.14
CA ASP A 118 19.74 17.63 -31.68
C ASP A 118 19.15 16.32 -32.23
N LEU A 119 18.04 15.84 -31.64
CA LEU A 119 17.23 14.76 -32.23
C LEU A 119 16.58 15.19 -33.54
N GLU A 120 16.01 16.40 -33.60
CA GLU A 120 15.39 16.93 -34.83
C GLU A 120 16.41 17.06 -35.96
N ARG A 121 17.64 17.49 -35.67
CA ARG A 121 18.76 17.51 -36.63
C ARG A 121 19.12 16.12 -37.13
N PHE A 122 19.09 15.11 -36.26
CA PHE A 122 19.36 13.73 -36.62
C PHE A 122 18.32 13.17 -37.61
N TYR A 123 17.04 13.55 -37.51
CA TYR A 123 15.98 13.08 -38.42
C TYR A 123 15.88 13.83 -39.76
N GLN A 124 16.60 14.94 -39.92
CA GLN A 124 16.64 15.72 -41.17
C GLN A 124 17.80 15.29 -42.10
N HIS A 125 18.63 14.35 -41.65
CA HIS A 125 19.73 13.74 -42.41
C HIS A 125 19.45 12.27 -42.69
#